data_AF-A0A1Y2AGZ4-F1
#
_entry.id   AF-A0A1Y2AGZ4-F1
#
_cell.length_a   1.000
_cell.length_b   1.000
_cell.length_c   1.000
_cell.angle_alpha   90.00
_cell.angle_beta   90.00
_cell.angle_gamma   90.00
#
_symmetry.space_group_name_H-M   'P 1'
#
loop_
_entity.id
_entity.type
_entity.pdbx_description
1 polymer ?
#
loop_
_entity_poly.entity_id
_entity_poly.type
_entity_poly.pdbx_seq_one_letter_code
_entity_poly.pdbx_strand_id
1 'polypeptide(L)'
;MDKFSKSDFIYTSCYCEENVYKLCELLNKKFSIPLSKIYAVFISNEDKQVLFWRQKSQKNNSVYPVVWDYHVIAVVEGEEGQPNVIFDLDSTLPFPCEFNTYLINAIYPKQYARIVNEHQGLFRVIPADMYFKNFASDRSHMIDSEGQWLQPPPKYPPISTKECTMNIHQFINMTSNIKSEKYGTVYTLKEFIDHFMNT
;
A
#
# COMPACT_ATOMS: atom_id res chain seq x y z
N MET A 1 23.81 1.66 8.17
CA MET A 1 23.60 3.05 7.70
C MET A 1 22.54 2.97 6.64
N ASP A 2 21.35 3.45 6.97
CA ASP A 2 20.12 3.15 6.26
C ASP A 2 20.16 3.73 4.85
N LYS A 3 20.06 2.85 3.85
CA LYS A 3 20.10 3.20 2.41
C LYS A 3 18.92 4.10 1.99
N PHE A 4 17.90 4.23 2.84
CA PHE A 4 16.66 4.94 2.55
C PHE A 4 16.20 5.77 3.76
N SER A 5 15.75 7.00 3.51
CA SER A 5 15.00 7.81 4.47
C SER A 5 13.61 8.11 3.92
N LYS A 6 12.58 8.20 4.78
CA LYS A 6 11.24 8.64 4.36
C LYS A 6 11.24 10.01 3.67
N SER A 7 12.18 10.88 4.04
CA SER A 7 12.35 12.21 3.44
C SER A 7 12.81 12.17 1.97
N ASP A 8 13.32 11.02 1.50
CA ASP A 8 13.74 10.86 0.11
C ASP A 8 12.55 10.69 -0.85
N PHE A 9 11.37 10.38 -0.30
CA PHE A 9 10.19 10.02 -1.07
C PHE A 9 9.14 11.14 -1.03
N ILE A 10 8.45 11.30 -2.17
CA ILE A 10 7.29 12.20 -2.25
C ILE A 10 6.18 11.62 -1.38
N TYR A 11 5.56 12.48 -0.57
CA TYR A 11 4.48 12.09 0.31
C TYR A 11 3.38 13.15 0.34
N THR A 12 2.14 12.71 0.19
CA THR A 12 0.92 13.50 0.42
C THR A 12 -0.03 12.65 1.26
N SER A 13 -0.45 13.16 2.42
CA SER A 13 -1.34 12.43 3.34
C SER A 13 -2.64 12.04 2.65
N CYS A 14 -3.10 10.80 2.86
CA CYS A 14 -4.33 10.24 2.26
C CYS A 14 -4.31 10.03 0.74
N TYR A 15 -3.13 10.06 0.11
CA TYR A 15 -2.91 9.66 -1.29
C TYR A 15 -1.88 8.53 -1.35
N CYS A 16 -2.05 7.50 -0.51
CA CYS A 16 -1.09 6.41 -0.35
C CYS A 16 -0.86 5.65 -1.66
N GLU A 17 -1.87 5.56 -2.52
CA GLU A 17 -1.78 5.00 -3.86
C GLU A 17 -0.78 5.75 -4.76
N GLU A 18 -0.80 7.09 -4.75
CA GLU A 18 0.14 7.88 -5.53
C GLU A 18 1.52 7.96 -4.86
N ASN A 19 1.56 7.98 -3.52
CA ASN A 19 2.82 7.91 -2.77
C ASN A 19 3.58 6.63 -3.10
N VAL A 20 2.90 5.48 -3.11
CA VAL A 20 3.51 4.19 -3.47
C VAL A 20 3.88 4.15 -4.95
N TYR A 21 3.07 4.72 -5.85
CA TYR A 21 3.43 4.83 -7.27
C TYR A 21 4.77 5.56 -7.44
N LYS A 22 4.91 6.74 -6.81
CA LYS A 22 6.14 7.54 -6.84
C LYS A 22 7.30 6.88 -6.11
N LEU A 23 7.01 6.13 -5.05
CA LEU A 23 8.01 5.35 -4.35
C LEU A 23 8.59 4.25 -5.24
N CYS A 24 7.76 3.46 -5.90
CA CYS A 24 8.20 2.44 -6.86
C CYS A 24 9.02 3.07 -7.99
N GLU A 25 8.60 4.23 -8.50
CA GLU A 25 9.32 4.96 -9.55
C GLU A 25 10.73 5.34 -9.08
N LEU A 26 10.87 5.85 -7.85
CA LEU A 26 12.15 6.24 -7.28
C LEU A 26 13.05 5.04 -6.99
N LEU A 27 12.50 3.96 -6.43
CA LEU A 27 13.23 2.70 -6.18
C LEU A 27 13.87 2.15 -7.46
N ASN A 28 13.11 2.13 -8.56
CA ASN A 28 13.63 1.69 -9.85
C ASN A 28 14.65 2.68 -10.44
N LYS A 29 14.29 3.97 -10.56
CA LYS A 29 15.12 4.94 -11.30
C LYS A 29 16.38 5.38 -10.54
N LYS A 30 16.29 5.59 -9.23
CA LYS A 30 17.40 6.13 -8.42
C LYS A 30 18.20 5.05 -7.73
N PHE A 31 17.54 4.00 -7.26
CA PHE A 31 18.18 2.93 -6.48
C PHE A 31 18.43 1.65 -7.29
N SER A 32 18.06 1.65 -8.58
CA SER A 32 18.29 0.55 -9.52
C SER A 32 17.70 -0.79 -9.08
N ILE A 33 16.59 -0.76 -8.32
CA ILE A 33 15.86 -1.97 -7.94
C ILE A 33 15.00 -2.42 -9.14
N PRO A 34 15.14 -3.66 -9.63
CA PRO A 34 14.35 -4.14 -10.75
C PRO A 34 12.84 -4.07 -10.46
N LEU A 35 12.03 -3.63 -11.44
CA LEU A 35 10.57 -3.58 -11.30
C LEU A 35 9.95 -4.94 -10.96
N SER A 36 10.58 -6.04 -11.41
CA SER A 36 10.15 -7.40 -11.10
C SER A 36 10.26 -7.76 -9.62
N LYS A 37 10.99 -6.98 -8.82
CA LYS A 37 11.14 -7.15 -7.37
C LYS A 37 10.28 -6.18 -6.55
N ILE A 38 9.52 -5.30 -7.20
CA ILE A 38 8.76 -4.24 -6.51
C ILE A 38 7.28 -4.48 -6.75
N TYR A 39 6.50 -4.48 -5.67
CA TYR A 39 5.06 -4.69 -5.71
C TYR A 39 4.36 -3.57 -4.96
N ALA A 40 3.34 -2.98 -5.58
CA ALA A 40 2.34 -2.19 -4.86
C ALA A 40 1.31 -3.15 -4.26
N VAL A 41 0.92 -2.92 -3.01
CA VAL A 41 -0.07 -3.76 -2.32
C VAL A 41 -1.18 -2.87 -1.79
N PHE A 42 -2.36 -2.96 -2.41
CA PHE A 42 -3.58 -2.35 -1.91
C PHE A 42 -4.20 -3.26 -0.87
N ILE A 43 -4.62 -2.68 0.25
CA ILE A 43 -5.16 -3.39 1.39
C ILE A 43 -6.52 -2.79 1.73
N SER A 44 -7.56 -3.59 1.64
CA SER A 44 -8.96 -3.21 1.87
C SER A 44 -9.78 -4.46 2.20
N ASN A 45 -11.03 -4.30 2.56
CA ASN A 45 -12.02 -5.38 2.63
C ASN A 45 -13.36 -4.89 2.05
N GLU A 46 -14.40 -5.73 2.09
CA GLU A 46 -15.73 -5.40 1.55
C GLU A 46 -16.36 -4.20 2.26
N ASP A 47 -16.15 -4.10 3.58
CA ASP A 47 -16.69 -3.02 4.41
C ASP A 47 -15.87 -1.71 4.33
N LYS A 48 -14.71 -1.74 3.65
CA LYS A 48 -13.73 -0.64 3.64
C LYS A 48 -13.38 -0.19 5.06
N GLN A 49 -13.03 -1.14 5.90
CA GLN A 49 -12.63 -0.94 7.27
C GLN A 49 -11.48 -1.89 7.60
N VAL A 50 -10.26 -1.52 7.22
CA VAL A 50 -9.05 -2.29 7.52
C VAL A 50 -8.25 -1.62 8.63
N LEU A 51 -7.74 -2.45 9.54
CA LEU A 51 -7.10 -1.99 10.77
C LEU A 51 -5.59 -1.96 10.60
N PHE A 52 -4.98 -0.81 10.91
CA PHE A 52 -3.54 -0.65 10.92
C PHE A 52 -3.05 -0.08 12.25
N TRP A 53 -2.10 -0.78 12.86
CA TRP A 53 -1.30 -0.26 13.96
C TRP A 53 0.00 0.35 13.43
N ARG A 54 0.68 1.09 14.31
CA ARG A 54 1.94 1.78 14.01
C ARG A 54 1.81 2.72 12.83
N GLN A 55 0.79 3.60 12.86
CA GLN A 55 0.53 4.60 11.82
C GLN A 55 0.70 6.01 12.40
N LYS A 56 1.20 6.95 11.60
CA LYS A 56 1.40 8.36 11.99
C LYS A 56 0.11 9.03 12.46
N SER A 57 -1.02 8.63 11.89
CA SER A 57 -2.35 9.16 12.22
C SER A 57 -2.96 8.53 13.48
N GLN A 58 -2.28 7.57 14.13
CA GLN A 58 -2.72 7.08 15.44
C GLN A 58 -2.68 8.23 16.46
N LYS A 59 -3.76 8.37 17.23
CA LYS A 59 -3.79 9.30 18.37
C LYS A 59 -2.75 8.85 19.42
N ASN A 60 -2.02 9.81 19.99
CA ASN A 60 -0.88 9.57 20.89
C ASN A 60 -1.20 8.54 22.00
N ASN A 61 -0.29 7.57 22.18
CA ASN A 61 -0.37 6.46 23.15
C ASN A 61 -1.60 5.55 23.01
N SER A 62 -2.30 5.60 21.88
CA SER A 62 -3.46 4.75 21.68
C SER A 62 -3.06 3.32 21.34
N VAL A 63 -3.62 2.38 22.09
CA VAL A 63 -3.67 0.95 21.73
C VAL A 63 -4.60 0.67 20.54
N TYR A 64 -5.39 1.67 20.10
CA TYR A 64 -6.36 1.52 19.02
C TYR A 64 -5.70 1.67 17.63
N PRO A 65 -6.11 0.84 16.66
CA PRO A 65 -5.65 0.96 15.29
C PRO A 65 -6.23 2.21 14.61
N VAL A 66 -5.61 2.62 13.51
CA VAL A 66 -6.27 3.45 12.50
C VAL A 66 -7.18 2.55 11.67
N VAL A 67 -8.40 3.03 11.40
CA VAL A 67 -9.32 2.38 10.47
C VAL A 67 -9.20 3.10 9.13
N TRP A 68 -8.70 2.41 8.12
CA TRP A 68 -8.61 2.90 6.76
C TRP A 68 -9.73 2.31 5.91
N ASP A 69 -10.23 3.08 4.95
CA ASP A 69 -11.07 2.58 3.87
C ASP A 69 -10.26 1.70 2.91
N TYR A 70 -9.04 2.14 2.59
CA TYR A 70 -7.98 1.32 2.04
C TYR A 70 -6.61 1.90 2.43
N HIS A 71 -5.56 1.09 2.40
CA HIS A 71 -4.19 1.57 2.50
C HIS A 71 -3.31 0.92 1.44
N VAL A 72 -2.26 1.63 1.01
CA VAL A 72 -1.32 1.11 0.00
C VAL A 72 0.09 1.14 0.58
N ILE A 73 0.77 0.00 0.48
CA ILE A 73 2.17 -0.18 0.84
C ILE A 73 2.95 -0.71 -0.36
N ALA A 74 4.29 -0.64 -0.33
CA ALA A 74 5.12 -1.37 -1.29
C ALA A 74 5.85 -2.53 -0.60
N VAL A 75 5.91 -3.68 -1.26
CA VAL A 75 6.79 -4.79 -0.89
C VAL A 75 7.95 -4.83 -1.88
N VAL A 76 9.16 -4.96 -1.37
CA VAL A 76 10.36 -5.17 -2.18
C VAL A 76 10.97 -6.51 -1.80
N GLU A 77 11.15 -7.36 -2.80
CA GLU A 77 11.80 -8.65 -2.62
C GLU A 77 13.28 -8.48 -2.30
N GLY A 78 13.75 -9.26 -1.32
CA GLY A 78 15.16 -9.34 -0.96
C GLY A 78 16.02 -9.93 -2.07
N GLU A 79 17.34 -9.89 -1.85
CA GLU A 79 18.24 -10.83 -2.53
C GLU A 79 18.15 -12.21 -1.87
N GLU A 80 18.71 -13.23 -2.51
CA GLU A 80 18.73 -14.59 -1.95
C GLU A 80 19.29 -14.59 -0.52
N GLY A 81 18.52 -15.13 0.43
CA GLY A 81 18.88 -15.17 1.85
C GLY A 81 18.68 -13.84 2.60
N GLN A 82 18.11 -12.81 1.97
CA GLN A 82 17.70 -11.55 2.62
C GLN A 82 16.18 -11.48 2.76
N PRO A 83 15.66 -10.91 3.86
CA PRO A 83 14.23 -10.78 4.02
C PRO A 83 13.64 -9.78 3.03
N ASN A 84 12.39 -10.02 2.65
CA ASN A 84 11.56 -9.02 1.98
C ASN A 84 11.33 -7.82 2.91
N VAL A 85 11.16 -6.63 2.33
CA VAL A 85 10.96 -5.40 3.10
C VAL A 85 9.73 -4.64 2.63
N ILE A 86 9.07 -3.96 3.57
CA ILE A 86 7.89 -3.14 3.37
C ILE A 86 8.27 -1.67 3.43
N PHE A 87 7.84 -0.93 2.43
CA PHE A 87 7.85 0.52 2.39
C PHE A 87 6.43 1.03 2.65
N ASP A 88 6.23 1.54 3.86
CA ASP A 88 5.01 2.25 4.24
C ASP A 88 5.39 3.64 4.75
N LEU A 89 5.03 4.67 3.97
CA LEU A 89 5.32 6.06 4.31
C LEU A 89 4.50 6.54 5.50
N ASP A 90 3.36 5.93 5.79
CA ASP A 90 2.48 6.25 6.92
C ASP A 90 2.85 5.51 8.22
N SER A 91 3.70 4.49 8.14
CA SER A 91 4.09 3.74 9.34
C SER A 91 4.96 4.52 10.34
N THR A 92 4.93 4.14 11.62
CA THR A 92 5.89 4.55 12.65
C THR A 92 6.97 3.50 12.92
N LEU A 93 6.91 2.35 12.24
CA LEU A 93 7.96 1.33 12.24
C LEU A 93 9.22 1.81 11.49
N PRO A 94 10.36 1.09 11.61
CA PRO A 94 11.54 1.33 10.80
C PRO A 94 11.22 1.42 9.30
N PHE A 95 12.02 2.18 8.55
CA PHE A 95 11.78 2.41 7.13
C PHE A 95 13.05 2.18 6.29
N PRO A 96 13.04 1.23 5.35
CA PRO A 96 12.00 0.21 5.16
C PRO A 96 11.90 -0.73 6.39
N CYS A 97 10.77 -1.41 6.53
CA CYS A 97 10.53 -2.37 7.61
C CYS A 97 10.71 -3.79 7.11
N GLU A 98 11.35 -4.68 7.87
CA GLU A 98 11.39 -6.10 7.54
C GLU A 98 9.97 -6.69 7.52
N PHE A 99 9.67 -7.55 6.54
CA PHE A 99 8.30 -8.00 6.25
C PHE A 99 7.59 -8.62 7.46
N ASN A 100 8.23 -9.54 8.18
CA ASN A 100 7.60 -10.17 9.35
C ASN A 100 7.42 -9.17 10.48
N THR A 101 8.41 -8.31 10.72
CA THR A 101 8.30 -7.23 11.71
C THR A 101 7.10 -6.32 11.41
N TYR A 102 6.90 -5.93 10.16
CA TYR A 102 5.74 -5.11 9.78
C TYR A 102 4.42 -5.86 9.97
N LEU A 103 4.33 -7.10 9.49
CA LEU A 103 3.12 -7.92 9.63
C LEU A 103 2.67 -8.04 11.09
N ILE A 104 3.55 -8.45 12.00
CA ILE A 104 3.18 -8.74 13.39
C ILE A 104 2.94 -7.47 14.23
N ASN A 105 3.39 -6.30 13.77
CA ASN A 105 3.25 -5.05 14.52
C ASN A 105 2.20 -4.09 13.94
N ALA A 106 1.97 -4.11 12.63
CA ALA A 106 1.10 -3.16 11.94
C ALA A 106 -0.19 -3.80 11.42
N ILE A 107 -0.17 -5.03 10.92
CA ILE A 107 -1.32 -5.67 10.26
C ILE A 107 -2.02 -6.67 11.18
N TYR A 108 -1.26 -7.60 11.78
CA TYR A 108 -1.77 -8.68 12.60
C TYR A 108 -1.03 -8.77 13.95
N PRO A 109 -1.18 -7.79 14.86
CA PRO A 109 -0.67 -7.95 16.22
C PRO A 109 -1.47 -9.03 16.95
N LYS A 110 -0.79 -10.11 17.35
CA LYS A 110 -1.43 -11.31 17.96
C LYS A 110 -2.35 -11.00 19.13
N GLN A 111 -2.04 -9.98 19.92
CA GLN A 111 -2.87 -9.53 21.05
C GLN A 111 -4.25 -8.99 20.64
N TYR A 112 -4.45 -8.63 19.37
CA TYR A 112 -5.71 -8.13 18.80
C TYR A 112 -6.31 -9.09 17.75
N ALA A 113 -5.82 -10.33 17.67
CA ALA A 113 -6.19 -11.32 16.64
C ALA A 113 -7.70 -11.45 16.42
N ARG A 114 -8.51 -11.42 17.49
CA ARG A 114 -9.97 -11.49 17.38
C ARG A 114 -10.56 -10.37 16.52
N ILE A 115 -10.20 -9.12 16.81
CA ILE A 115 -10.72 -7.95 16.10
C ILE A 115 -10.17 -7.89 14.67
N VAL A 116 -8.91 -8.32 14.49
CA VAL A 116 -8.31 -8.41 13.15
C VAL A 116 -9.02 -9.45 12.29
N ASN A 117 -9.46 -10.57 12.86
CA ASN A 117 -10.23 -11.57 12.11
C ASN A 117 -11.62 -11.06 11.70
N GLU A 118 -12.25 -10.20 12.51
CA GLU A 118 -13.54 -9.57 12.19
C GLU A 118 -13.40 -8.52 11.07
N HIS A 119 -12.25 -7.85 10.97
CA HIS A 119 -11.97 -6.80 9.98
C HIS A 119 -10.81 -7.18 9.04
N GLN A 120 -10.72 -8.46 8.70
CA GLN A 120 -9.53 -8.97 8.02
C GLN A 120 -9.36 -8.31 6.66
N GLY A 121 -8.21 -7.66 6.46
CA GLY A 121 -7.83 -7.11 5.16
C GLY A 121 -7.56 -8.22 4.13
N LEU A 122 -7.92 -7.92 2.88
CA LEU A 122 -7.46 -8.61 1.69
C LEU A 122 -6.35 -7.77 1.02
N PHE A 123 -5.46 -8.46 0.32
CA PHE A 123 -4.22 -7.88 -0.19
C PHE A 123 -4.19 -8.03 -1.71
N ARG A 124 -4.44 -6.95 -2.44
CA ARG A 124 -4.22 -6.92 -3.88
C ARG A 124 -2.76 -6.58 -4.16
N VAL A 125 -2.00 -7.57 -4.61
CA VAL A 125 -0.58 -7.46 -4.96
C VAL A 125 -0.46 -7.19 -6.46
N ILE A 126 0.21 -6.09 -6.80
CA ILE A 126 0.40 -5.62 -8.18
C ILE A 126 1.90 -5.41 -8.43
N PRO A 127 2.51 -6.15 -9.39
CA PRO A 127 3.86 -5.85 -9.85
C PRO A 127 4.01 -4.39 -10.31
N ALA A 128 5.14 -3.74 -10.01
CA ALA A 128 5.30 -2.30 -10.24
C ALA A 128 5.17 -1.90 -11.72
N ASP A 129 5.62 -2.74 -12.64
CA ASP A 129 5.45 -2.54 -14.09
C ASP A 129 3.95 -2.55 -14.50
N MET A 130 3.18 -3.48 -13.95
CA MET A 130 1.73 -3.53 -14.10
C MET A 130 1.07 -2.31 -13.49
N TYR A 131 1.53 -1.85 -12.32
CA TYR A 131 1.00 -0.66 -11.67
C TYR A 131 1.23 0.58 -12.53
N PHE A 132 2.43 0.77 -13.07
CA PHE A 132 2.76 1.89 -13.96
C PHE A 132 1.98 1.89 -15.27
N LYS A 133 1.75 0.70 -15.83
CA LYS A 133 1.03 0.57 -17.10
C LYS A 133 -0.46 0.87 -16.98
N ASN A 134 -1.07 0.57 -15.82
CA ASN A 134 -2.51 0.46 -15.73
C ASN A 134 -3.18 1.41 -14.71
N PHE A 135 -2.46 1.91 -13.71
CA PHE A 135 -3.06 2.75 -12.69
C PHE A 135 -3.38 4.15 -13.21
N ALA A 136 -4.59 4.63 -12.90
CA ALA A 136 -5.02 5.99 -13.15
C ALA A 136 -5.93 6.50 -12.02
N SER A 137 -5.66 7.72 -11.58
CA SER A 137 -6.47 8.45 -10.59
C SER A 137 -6.54 9.90 -10.99
N ASP A 138 -7.75 10.39 -11.27
CA ASP A 138 -8.04 11.82 -11.44
C ASP A 138 -8.29 12.53 -10.10
N ARG A 139 -8.18 11.78 -8.98
CA ARG A 139 -8.38 12.22 -7.60
C ARG A 139 -9.82 12.62 -7.25
N SER A 140 -10.78 12.36 -8.13
CA SER A 140 -12.19 12.70 -7.89
C SER A 140 -12.78 12.02 -6.65
N HIS A 141 -12.21 10.88 -6.21
CA HIS A 141 -12.61 10.21 -4.96
C HIS A 141 -12.24 10.99 -3.68
N MET A 142 -11.35 11.97 -3.80
CA MET A 142 -10.92 12.84 -2.69
C MET A 142 -11.64 14.20 -2.69
N ILE A 143 -12.69 14.33 -3.51
CA ILE A 143 -13.55 15.51 -3.58
C ILE A 143 -14.90 15.17 -2.95
N ASP A 144 -15.37 16.00 -2.02
CA ASP A 144 -16.68 15.82 -1.39
C ASP A 144 -17.84 16.28 -2.28
N SER A 145 -19.08 16.13 -1.79
CA SER A 145 -20.28 16.55 -2.52
C SER A 145 -20.38 18.05 -2.77
N GLU A 146 -19.61 18.88 -2.05
CA GLU A 146 -19.55 20.33 -2.20
C GLU A 146 -18.41 20.77 -3.14
N GLY A 147 -17.69 19.81 -3.74
CA GLY A 147 -16.57 20.08 -4.62
C GLY A 147 -15.29 20.49 -3.87
N GLN A 148 -15.23 20.29 -2.54
CA GLN A 148 -14.05 20.59 -1.73
C GLN A 148 -13.16 19.35 -1.58
N TRP A 149 -11.86 19.59 -1.45
CA TRP A 149 -10.90 18.51 -1.22
C TRP A 149 -11.00 18.01 0.22
N LEU A 150 -11.20 16.70 0.38
CA LEU A 150 -11.14 16.02 1.69
C LEU A 150 -9.75 16.17 2.33
N GLN A 151 -8.69 16.15 1.50
CA GLN A 151 -7.31 16.44 1.86
C GLN A 151 -6.59 17.14 0.70
N PRO A 152 -5.61 18.04 0.97
CA PRO A 152 -4.87 18.74 -0.08
C PRO A 152 -4.21 17.77 -1.08
N PRO A 153 -4.45 17.92 -2.39
CA PRO A 153 -3.93 16.98 -3.38
C PRO A 153 -2.42 17.13 -3.61
N PRO A 154 -1.76 16.10 -4.17
CA PRO A 154 -0.36 16.22 -4.59
C PRO A 154 -0.17 17.34 -5.63
N LYS A 155 0.98 18.02 -5.57
CA LYS A 155 1.28 19.19 -6.43
C LYS A 155 1.59 18.86 -7.89
N TYR A 156 1.86 17.59 -8.19
CA TYR A 156 2.10 17.13 -9.56
C TYR A 156 0.78 16.75 -10.25
N PRO A 157 0.73 16.73 -11.60
CA PRO A 157 -0.46 16.34 -12.34
C PRO A 157 -0.98 14.95 -11.94
N PRO A 158 -2.30 14.70 -12.02
CA PRO A 158 -2.87 13.38 -11.76
C PRO A 158 -2.20 12.27 -12.60
N ILE A 159 -2.14 11.06 -12.05
CA ILE A 159 -1.57 9.91 -12.74
C ILE A 159 -2.64 9.35 -13.68
N SER A 160 -2.34 9.26 -14.98
CA SER A 160 -3.25 8.75 -16.00
C SER A 160 -2.51 7.88 -17.01
N THR A 161 -3.23 6.97 -17.67
CA THR A 161 -2.75 6.26 -18.86
C THR A 161 -3.33 6.89 -20.12
N LYS A 162 -2.94 6.38 -21.30
CA LYS A 162 -3.55 6.82 -22.56
C LYS A 162 -5.03 6.43 -22.66
N GLU A 163 -5.41 5.31 -22.05
CA GLU A 163 -6.76 4.75 -22.14
C GLU A 163 -7.64 5.05 -20.93
N CYS A 164 -7.10 5.60 -19.83
CA CYS A 164 -7.83 5.75 -18.58
C CYS A 164 -7.33 6.92 -17.73
N THR A 165 -8.27 7.70 -17.19
CA THR A 165 -8.00 8.78 -16.22
C THR A 165 -8.35 8.39 -14.79
N MET A 166 -9.25 7.42 -14.59
CA MET A 166 -9.72 7.03 -13.26
C MET A 166 -10.12 5.56 -13.21
N ASN A 167 -9.40 4.78 -12.41
CA ASN A 167 -9.71 3.38 -12.16
C ASN A 167 -9.30 2.89 -10.76
N ILE A 168 -8.97 3.78 -9.82
CA ILE A 168 -8.56 3.40 -8.45
C ILE A 168 -9.53 2.42 -7.78
N HIS A 169 -10.84 2.54 -8.04
CA HIS A 169 -11.86 1.64 -7.50
C HIS A 169 -11.62 0.17 -7.89
N GLN A 170 -10.99 -0.12 -9.03
CA GLN A 170 -10.63 -1.48 -9.44
C GLN A 170 -9.44 -2.03 -8.64
N PHE A 171 -8.55 -1.16 -8.17
CA PHE A 171 -7.44 -1.52 -7.29
C PHE A 171 -7.90 -1.70 -5.85
N ILE A 172 -8.86 -0.88 -5.39
CA ILE A 172 -9.43 -1.00 -4.04
C ILE A 172 -10.37 -2.21 -3.92
N ASN A 173 -11.13 -2.53 -4.98
CA ASN A 173 -12.10 -3.63 -4.94
C ASN A 173 -11.38 -4.98 -4.76
N MET A 174 -11.79 -5.74 -3.73
CA MET A 174 -11.18 -7.03 -3.38
C MET A 174 -12.02 -8.25 -3.79
N THR A 175 -13.21 -8.05 -4.37
CA THR A 175 -14.15 -9.13 -4.71
C THR A 175 -14.24 -9.39 -6.22
N SER A 176 -13.86 -8.41 -7.03
CA SER A 176 -13.81 -8.48 -8.49
C SER A 176 -12.37 -8.46 -8.97
N ASN A 177 -12.11 -8.98 -10.18
CA ASN A 177 -10.75 -9.01 -10.75
C ASN A 177 -9.72 -9.64 -9.78
N ILE A 178 -10.13 -10.72 -9.08
CA ILE A 178 -9.34 -11.40 -8.04
C ILE A 178 -7.99 -11.87 -8.61
N LYS A 179 -7.93 -12.25 -9.89
CA LYS A 179 -6.70 -12.47 -10.66
C LYS A 179 -6.81 -11.69 -11.95
N SER A 180 -5.95 -10.70 -12.15
CA SER A 180 -6.02 -9.79 -13.29
C SER A 180 -4.64 -9.40 -13.78
N GLU A 181 -4.44 -9.45 -15.09
CA GLU A 181 -3.23 -8.92 -15.75
C GLU A 181 -3.19 -7.39 -15.77
N LYS A 182 -4.27 -6.73 -15.33
CA LYS A 182 -4.38 -5.28 -15.26
C LYS A 182 -4.30 -4.74 -13.83
N TYR A 183 -4.88 -5.47 -12.88
CA TYR A 183 -5.05 -5.04 -11.49
C TYR A 183 -4.36 -5.96 -10.47
N GLY A 184 -3.56 -6.92 -10.91
CA GLY A 184 -2.87 -7.86 -10.02
C GLY A 184 -3.77 -8.93 -9.41
N THR A 185 -3.31 -9.54 -8.32
CA THR A 185 -3.98 -10.67 -7.65
C THR A 185 -4.37 -10.31 -6.23
N VAL A 186 -5.59 -10.66 -5.82
CA VAL A 186 -6.08 -10.52 -4.45
C VAL A 186 -5.78 -11.78 -3.66
N TYR A 187 -5.24 -11.61 -2.47
CA TYR A 187 -4.86 -12.65 -1.53
C TYR A 187 -5.55 -12.43 -0.19
N THR A 188 -5.90 -13.53 0.48
CA THR A 188 -6.16 -13.53 1.92
C THR A 188 -4.88 -13.24 2.70
N LEU A 189 -4.98 -12.92 4.00
CA LEU A 189 -3.80 -12.74 4.85
C LEU A 189 -2.87 -13.94 4.81
N LYS A 190 -3.42 -15.16 4.89
CA LYS A 190 -2.61 -16.39 4.83
C LYS A 190 -1.87 -16.51 3.50
N GLU A 191 -2.56 -16.32 2.38
CA GLU A 191 -1.93 -16.45 1.07
C GLU A 191 -0.91 -15.33 0.81
N PHE A 192 -1.15 -14.11 1.31
CA PHE A 192 -0.21 -13.00 1.23
C PHE A 192 1.09 -13.31 2.01
N ILE A 193 0.96 -13.89 3.20
CA ILE A 193 2.09 -14.37 4.00
C ILE A 193 2.83 -15.48 3.25
N ASP A 194 2.11 -16.49 2.77
CA ASP A 194 2.69 -17.62 2.04
C ASP A 194 3.42 -17.16 0.77
N HIS A 195 2.92 -16.11 0.09
CA HIS A 195 3.51 -15.57 -1.13
C HIS A 195 4.86 -14.88 -0.88
N PHE A 196 5.00 -14.13 0.22
CA PHE A 196 6.19 -13.33 0.50
C PHE A 196 7.10 -13.90 1.62
N MET A 197 6.74 -15.01 2.26
CA MET A 197 7.63 -15.70 3.21
C MET A 197 8.37 -16.91 2.59
N ASN A 198 7.85 -17.49 1.50
CA ASN A 198 8.41 -18.70 0.88
C ASN A 198 9.32 -18.41 -0.34
N THR A 199 9.77 -17.16 -0.50
CA THR A 199 10.73 -16.73 -1.52
C THR A 199 12.15 -16.72 -0.96
#